data_AF-A0A812UR84-F1
#
_entry.id   AF-A0A812UR84-F1
#
_cell.length_a   1.000
_cell.length_b   1.000
_cell.length_c   1.000
_cell.angle_alpha   90.00
_cell.angle_beta   90.00
_cell.angle_gamma   90.00
#
_symmetry.space_group_name_H-M   'P 1'
#
loop_
_entity.id
_entity.type
_entity.pdbx_description
1 polymer ?
#
loop_
_entity_poly.entity_id
_entity_poly.type
_entity_poly.pdbx_seq_one_letter_code
_entity_poly.pdbx_strand_id
1 'polypeptide(L)'
;MSVEVHQRVNYWYLQFKTGISRSTQILYCLVFVTRYLDLLDKTQAFYLVFFKITYIVTSIIVLAVFYKLDSTYERQKDTCSLAAILVPCSISAVLLAETYQAVDILWTFSQFCEGFAMVPQYVFCYRDRLAKDVGVTFYVLSMGAYRCFYAANWIYKKAPYDIHTTYVVSLMAMPATPADASRDVTVLGLLLRAS
;
A
#
# COMPACT_ATOMS: atom_id res chain seq x y z
N MET A 1 -26.69 12.77 28.75
CA MET A 1 -25.30 12.81 28.24
C MET A 1 -24.52 11.51 28.50
N SER A 2 -24.45 10.98 29.74
CA SER A 2 -23.69 9.74 30.03
C SER A 2 -24.26 8.47 29.35
N VAL A 3 -25.59 8.38 29.18
CA VAL A 3 -26.25 7.20 28.56
C VAL A 3 -26.01 7.12 27.05
N GLU A 4 -26.04 8.26 26.35
CA GLU A 4 -25.77 8.32 24.90
C GLU A 4 -24.32 8.02 24.56
N VAL A 5 -23.37 8.46 25.40
CA VAL A 5 -21.96 8.09 25.26
C VAL A 5 -21.78 6.59 25.43
N HIS A 6 -22.44 5.99 26.41
CA HIS A 6 -22.34 4.55 26.62
C HIS A 6 -22.98 3.73 25.49
N GLN A 7 -24.12 4.19 24.95
CA GLN A 7 -24.75 3.58 23.77
C GLN A 7 -23.88 3.73 22.52
N ARG A 8 -23.23 4.89 22.30
CA ARG A 8 -22.27 5.08 21.21
C ARG A 8 -21.06 4.14 21.35
N VAL A 9 -20.48 4.03 22.54
CA VAL A 9 -19.34 3.14 22.79
C VAL A 9 -19.74 1.69 22.53
N ASN A 10 -20.91 1.24 22.99
CA ASN A 10 -21.43 -0.10 22.70
C ASN A 10 -21.71 -0.31 21.20
N TYR A 11 -22.20 0.71 20.48
CA TYR A 11 -22.41 0.64 19.04
C TYR A 11 -21.09 0.39 18.29
N TRP A 12 -20.03 1.14 18.62
CA TRP A 12 -18.68 0.92 18.06
C TRP A 12 -18.12 -0.46 18.40
N TYR A 13 -18.37 -0.95 19.61
CA TYR A 13 -17.95 -2.28 20.05
C TYR A 13 -18.69 -3.40 19.32
N LEU A 14 -19.99 -3.21 19.05
CA LEU A 14 -20.81 -4.14 18.27
C LEU A 14 -20.39 -4.14 16.80
N GLN A 15 -20.18 -2.97 16.18
CA GLN A 15 -19.63 -2.86 14.81
C GLN A 15 -18.33 -3.63 14.63
N PHE A 16 -17.40 -3.53 15.57
CA PHE A 16 -16.14 -4.30 15.54
C PHE A 16 -16.37 -5.81 15.66
N LYS A 17 -17.38 -6.23 16.43
CA LYS A 17 -17.73 -7.65 16.62
C LYS A 17 -18.44 -8.28 15.41
N THR A 18 -19.28 -7.55 14.68
CA THR A 18 -20.11 -8.09 13.58
C THR A 18 -19.75 -7.59 12.19
N GLY A 19 -19.00 -6.51 12.03
CA GLY A 19 -18.78 -5.82 10.74
C GLY A 19 -17.40 -6.01 10.10
N ILE A 20 -16.42 -6.58 10.80
CA ILE A 20 -15.03 -6.67 10.34
C ILE A 20 -14.56 -8.13 10.26
N SER A 21 -14.06 -8.53 9.10
CA SER A 21 -13.51 -9.87 8.87
C SER A 21 -12.15 -10.03 9.55
N ARG A 22 -11.96 -11.15 10.25
CA ARG A 22 -10.66 -11.51 10.85
C ARG A 22 -9.64 -11.91 9.79
N SER A 23 -10.09 -12.60 8.75
CA SER A 23 -9.25 -13.08 7.65
C SER A 23 -8.50 -11.93 6.97
N THR A 24 -9.13 -10.76 6.80
CA THR A 24 -8.45 -9.57 6.25
C THR A 24 -7.41 -9.00 7.18
N GLN A 25 -7.64 -8.98 8.50
CA GLN A 25 -6.65 -8.49 9.46
C GLN A 25 -5.41 -9.38 9.49
N ILE A 26 -5.58 -10.70 9.37
CA ILE A 26 -4.46 -11.65 9.25
C ILE A 26 -3.66 -11.38 7.97
N LEU A 27 -4.34 -11.20 6.83
CA LEU A 27 -3.70 -10.88 5.55
C LEU A 27 -2.92 -9.57 5.62
N TYR A 28 -3.51 -8.52 6.21
CA TYR A 28 -2.83 -7.23 6.37
C TYR A 28 -1.60 -7.30 7.28
N CYS A 29 -1.70 -8.01 8.40
CA CYS A 29 -0.55 -8.24 9.27
C CYS A 29 0.58 -8.94 8.52
N LEU A 30 0.26 -9.97 7.73
CA LEU A 30 1.22 -10.73 6.96
C LEU A 30 1.88 -9.85 5.88
N VAL A 31 1.09 -9.03 5.16
CA VAL A 31 1.60 -8.06 4.18
C VAL A 31 2.60 -7.10 4.80
N PHE A 32 2.26 -6.46 5.92
CA PHE A 32 3.16 -5.47 6.54
C PHE A 32 4.44 -6.10 7.10
N VAL A 33 4.34 -7.30 7.68
CA VAL A 33 5.52 -8.03 8.16
C VAL A 33 6.44 -8.40 7.01
N THR A 34 5.91 -8.98 5.93
CA THR A 34 6.72 -9.43 4.78
C THR A 34 7.32 -8.28 3.97
N ARG A 35 6.62 -7.14 3.88
CA ARG A 35 7.10 -5.96 3.14
C ARG A 35 8.24 -5.23 3.83
N TYR A 36 8.18 -5.13 5.14
CA TYR A 36 9.09 -4.30 5.92
C TYR A 36 10.17 -5.13 6.62
N LEU A 37 10.52 -6.31 6.08
CA LEU A 37 11.69 -7.08 6.54
C LEU A 37 12.99 -6.29 6.40
N ASP A 38 13.04 -5.40 5.41
CA ASP A 38 14.14 -4.47 5.19
C ASP A 38 13.99 -3.17 6.01
N LEU A 39 13.70 -3.30 7.31
CA LEU A 39 13.48 -2.16 8.20
C LEU A 39 14.79 -1.51 8.67
N LEU A 40 15.88 -2.27 8.65
CA LEU A 40 17.17 -1.87 9.25
C LEU A 40 18.19 -1.36 8.22
N ASP A 41 17.76 -1.10 6.98
CA ASP A 41 18.67 -0.57 5.98
C ASP A 41 19.08 0.87 6.32
N LYS A 42 20.39 1.09 6.47
CA LYS A 42 20.97 2.31 7.06
C LYS A 42 20.88 3.53 6.15
N THR A 43 20.47 3.34 4.90
CA THR A 43 20.40 4.36 3.84
C THR A 43 19.06 5.09 3.80
N GLN A 44 18.06 4.66 4.58
CA GLN A 44 16.70 5.17 4.48
C GLN A 44 16.48 6.44 5.32
N ALA A 45 15.68 7.37 4.78
CA ALA A 45 15.28 8.57 5.49
C ALA A 45 14.44 8.23 6.74
N PHE A 46 14.68 8.95 7.84
CA PHE A 46 14.06 8.70 9.15
C PHE A 46 12.52 8.62 9.10
N TYR A 47 11.87 9.46 8.29
CA TYR A 47 10.40 9.47 8.17
C TYR A 47 9.85 8.14 7.62
N LEU A 48 10.56 7.49 6.68
CA LEU A 48 10.13 6.22 6.10
C LEU A 48 10.19 5.11 7.14
N VAL A 49 11.26 5.07 7.93
CA VAL A 49 11.43 4.09 9.01
C VAL A 49 10.34 4.26 10.06
N PHE A 50 10.02 5.51 10.44
CA PHE A 50 8.92 5.81 11.37
C PHE A 50 7.57 5.29 10.88
N PHE A 51 7.22 5.54 9.60
CA PHE A 51 5.97 5.03 9.02
C PHE A 51 5.93 3.51 9.00
N LYS A 52 7.03 2.85 8.57
CA LYS A 52 7.13 1.37 8.55
C LYS A 52 6.86 0.77 9.94
N ILE A 53 7.49 1.29 10.99
CA ILE A 53 7.28 0.83 12.38
C ILE A 53 5.82 1.02 12.79
N THR A 54 5.25 2.19 12.51
CA THR A 54 3.87 2.51 12.85
C THR A 54 2.89 1.54 12.21
N TYR A 55 3.08 1.17 10.94
CA TYR A 55 2.23 0.21 10.25
C TYR A 55 2.31 -1.19 10.87
N ILE A 56 3.53 -1.68 11.18
CA ILE A 56 3.72 -2.99 11.81
C ILE A 56 3.04 -3.02 13.19
N VAL A 57 3.35 -2.05 14.05
CA VAL A 57 2.82 -1.98 15.42
C VAL A 57 1.30 -1.91 15.41
N THR A 58 0.72 -1.05 14.54
CA THR A 58 -0.73 -0.91 14.45
C THR A 58 -1.40 -2.22 14.00
N SER A 59 -0.81 -2.93 13.02
CA SER A 59 -1.36 -4.22 12.56
C SER A 59 -1.35 -5.30 13.65
N ILE A 60 -0.29 -5.35 14.45
CA ILE A 60 -0.19 -6.28 15.60
C ILE A 60 -1.22 -5.94 16.67
N ILE A 61 -1.42 -4.65 16.98
CA ILE A 61 -2.42 -4.21 17.96
C ILE A 61 -3.82 -4.64 17.51
N VAL A 62 -4.17 -4.40 16.24
CA VAL A 62 -5.48 -4.82 15.71
C VAL A 62 -5.66 -6.33 15.84
N LEU A 63 -4.66 -7.12 15.47
CA LEU A 63 -4.72 -8.57 15.61
C LEU A 63 -4.85 -9.02 17.07
N ALA A 64 -4.16 -8.36 18.00
CA ALA A 64 -4.25 -8.64 19.43
C ALA A 64 -5.64 -8.32 20.00
N VAL A 65 -6.29 -7.24 19.54
CA VAL A 65 -7.68 -6.92 19.89
C VAL A 65 -8.63 -8.01 19.39
N PHE A 66 -8.44 -8.50 18.16
CA PHE A 66 -9.23 -9.62 17.62
C PHE A 66 -9.04 -10.93 18.38
N TYR A 67 -7.84 -11.20 18.87
CA TYR A 67 -7.54 -12.39 19.68
C TYR A 67 -8.16 -12.28 21.09
N LYS A 68 -8.19 -11.08 21.68
CA LYS A 68 -8.86 -10.84 22.97
C LYS A 68 -10.40 -10.93 22.86
N LEU A 69 -10.97 -10.61 21.70
CA LEU A 69 -12.40 -10.74 21.42
C LEU A 69 -12.81 -12.13 20.89
N ASP A 70 -11.90 -13.11 20.87
CA ASP A 70 -12.10 -14.42 20.25
C ASP A 70 -13.12 -15.33 20.96
N SER A 71 -13.45 -15.04 22.23
CA SER A 71 -14.34 -15.88 23.05
C SER A 71 -15.81 -15.99 22.57
N THR A 72 -16.20 -15.29 21.51
CA THR A 72 -17.57 -15.35 20.92
C THR A 72 -17.53 -15.57 19.39
N TYR A 73 -16.37 -15.96 18.84
CA TYR A 73 -16.16 -15.98 17.40
C TYR A 73 -16.56 -17.34 16.79
N GLU A 74 -17.72 -17.38 16.13
CA GLU A 74 -18.12 -18.52 15.31
C GLU A 74 -17.29 -18.59 14.02
N ARG A 75 -16.27 -19.45 14.05
CA ARG A 75 -15.34 -19.77 12.96
C ARG A 75 -16.02 -20.24 11.66
N GLN A 76 -17.33 -20.50 11.70
CA GLN A 76 -18.12 -21.11 10.63
C GLN A 76 -18.58 -20.13 9.54
N LYS A 77 -18.45 -18.80 9.73
CA LYS A 77 -18.87 -17.79 8.75
C LYS A 77 -17.79 -17.30 7.78
N ASP A 78 -16.50 -17.53 8.06
CA ASP A 78 -15.39 -17.13 7.18
C ASP A 78 -15.11 -18.23 6.14
N THR A 79 -15.97 -18.31 5.11
CA THR A 79 -15.86 -19.28 3.99
C THR A 79 -14.74 -18.93 2.99
N CYS A 80 -14.14 -17.74 3.08
CA CYS A 80 -13.04 -17.36 2.20
C CYS A 80 -11.76 -18.05 2.67
N SER A 81 -11.34 -19.09 1.96
CA SER A 81 -10.10 -19.79 2.28
C SER A 81 -8.92 -18.84 2.11
N LEU A 82 -8.25 -18.50 3.23
CA LEU A 82 -6.99 -17.77 3.19
C LEU A 82 -5.98 -18.44 2.25
N ALA A 83 -6.01 -19.77 2.17
CA ALA A 83 -5.17 -20.52 1.23
C ALA A 83 -5.48 -20.21 -0.23
N ALA A 84 -6.75 -19.96 -0.59
CA ALA A 84 -7.12 -19.60 -1.96
C ALA A 84 -6.54 -18.23 -2.39
N ILE A 85 -6.17 -17.37 -1.44
CA ILE A 85 -5.48 -16.09 -1.72
C ILE A 85 -3.97 -16.27 -1.62
N LEU A 86 -3.48 -16.91 -0.56
CA LEU A 86 -2.05 -17.04 -0.28
C LEU A 86 -1.33 -17.91 -1.32
N VAL A 87 -1.96 -18.98 -1.81
CA VAL A 87 -1.37 -19.87 -2.82
C VAL A 87 -1.08 -19.14 -4.13
N PRO A 88 -2.06 -18.49 -4.81
CA PRO A 88 -1.75 -17.76 -6.04
C PRO A 88 -0.79 -16.60 -5.80
N CYS A 89 -0.86 -15.89 -4.67
CA CYS A 89 0.10 -14.84 -4.35
C CYS A 89 1.53 -15.38 -4.21
N SER A 90 1.71 -16.54 -3.58
CA SER A 90 3.02 -17.18 -3.41
C SER A 90 3.59 -17.65 -4.75
N ILE A 91 2.76 -18.22 -5.61
CA ILE A 91 3.17 -18.63 -6.96
C ILE A 91 3.58 -17.41 -7.79
N SER A 92 2.74 -16.36 -7.82
CA SER A 92 3.05 -15.11 -8.54
C SER A 92 4.31 -14.44 -8.01
N ALA A 93 4.57 -14.50 -6.70
CA ALA A 93 5.76 -13.91 -6.11
C ALA A 93 7.05 -14.55 -6.62
N VAL A 94 7.09 -15.88 -6.71
CA VAL A 94 8.27 -16.60 -7.20
C VAL A 94 8.48 -16.37 -8.70
N LEU A 95 7.39 -16.27 -9.46
CA LEU A 95 7.47 -16.10 -10.93
C LEU A 95 7.82 -14.66 -11.36
N LEU A 96 7.42 -13.64 -10.59
CA LEU A 96 7.58 -12.23 -10.96
C LEU A 96 8.63 -11.48 -10.09
N ALA A 97 9.35 -12.17 -9.22
CA ALA A 97 10.41 -11.54 -8.43
C ALA A 97 11.54 -11.03 -9.35
N GLU A 98 12.04 -9.83 -9.06
CA GLU A 98 13.17 -9.23 -9.81
C GLU A 98 14.47 -10.00 -9.57
N THR A 99 14.67 -10.50 -8.34
CA THR A 99 15.77 -11.39 -8.00
C THR A 99 15.27 -12.56 -7.16
N TYR A 100 16.02 -13.67 -7.16
CA TYR A 100 15.72 -14.85 -6.34
C TYR A 100 16.17 -14.70 -4.87
N GLN A 101 16.40 -13.48 -4.39
CA GLN A 101 16.64 -13.24 -2.98
C GLN A 101 15.33 -13.34 -2.19
N ALA A 102 15.39 -13.93 -1.00
CA ALA A 102 14.20 -14.14 -0.18
C ALA A 102 13.47 -12.82 0.16
N VAL A 103 14.20 -11.73 0.36
CA VAL A 103 13.64 -10.39 0.64
C VAL A 103 12.82 -9.89 -0.56
N ASP A 104 13.34 -10.02 -1.78
CA ASP A 104 12.67 -9.56 -3.01
C ASP A 104 11.46 -10.42 -3.37
N ILE A 105 11.53 -11.73 -3.13
CA ILE A 105 10.40 -12.64 -3.28
C ILE A 105 9.30 -12.28 -2.27
N LEU A 106 9.65 -12.07 -0.99
CA LEU A 106 8.70 -11.68 0.05
C LEU A 106 8.11 -10.28 -0.19
N TRP A 107 8.91 -9.37 -0.74
CA TRP A 107 8.45 -8.05 -1.15
C TRP A 107 7.42 -8.14 -2.29
N THR A 108 7.73 -8.90 -3.35
CA THR A 108 6.82 -9.15 -4.48
C THR A 108 5.55 -9.86 -4.01
N PHE A 109 5.69 -10.86 -3.14
CA PHE A 109 4.58 -11.55 -2.48
C PHE A 109 3.67 -10.57 -1.73
N SER A 110 4.26 -9.66 -0.93
CA SER A 110 3.49 -8.66 -0.18
C SER A 110 2.66 -7.76 -1.11
N GLN A 111 3.20 -7.40 -2.28
CA GLN A 111 2.51 -6.55 -3.26
C GLN A 111 1.25 -7.22 -3.83
N PHE A 112 1.34 -8.50 -4.20
CA PHE A 112 0.19 -9.27 -4.66
C PHE A 112 -0.82 -9.54 -3.54
N CYS A 113 -0.32 -10.01 -2.39
CA CYS A 113 -1.16 -10.36 -1.25
C CYS A 113 -1.98 -9.16 -0.76
N GLU A 114 -1.40 -7.97 -0.78
CA GLU A 114 -2.09 -6.74 -0.37
C GLU A 114 -3.25 -6.34 -1.29
N GLY A 115 -3.12 -6.57 -2.59
CA GLY A 115 -4.22 -6.36 -3.54
C GLY A 115 -5.42 -7.26 -3.23
N PHE A 116 -5.16 -8.51 -2.84
CA PHE A 116 -6.21 -9.47 -2.48
C PHE A 116 -6.62 -9.41 -1.00
N ALA A 117 -5.87 -8.73 -0.13
CA ALA A 117 -6.15 -8.64 1.30
C ALA A 117 -7.51 -8.01 1.63
N MET A 118 -8.05 -7.17 0.74
CA MET A 118 -9.39 -6.58 0.89
C MET A 118 -10.54 -7.50 0.46
N VAL A 119 -10.27 -8.57 -0.29
CA VAL A 119 -11.31 -9.42 -0.89
C VAL A 119 -12.21 -10.07 0.17
N PRO A 120 -11.69 -10.66 1.27
CA PRO A 120 -12.56 -11.26 2.27
C PRO A 120 -13.50 -10.23 2.94
N GLN A 121 -13.05 -8.99 3.15
CA GLN A 121 -13.88 -7.92 3.71
C GLN A 121 -14.98 -7.52 2.72
N TYR A 122 -14.66 -7.43 1.43
CA TYR A 122 -15.64 -7.13 0.40
C TYR A 122 -16.71 -8.22 0.29
N VAL A 123 -16.30 -9.49 0.26
CA VAL A 123 -17.22 -10.65 0.23
C VAL A 123 -18.10 -10.70 1.47
N PHE A 124 -17.52 -10.39 2.65
CA PHE A 124 -18.23 -10.29 3.90
C PHE A 124 -19.34 -9.22 3.84
N CYS A 125 -19.00 -7.99 3.43
CA CYS A 125 -19.96 -6.90 3.27
C CYS A 125 -20.99 -7.15 2.15
N TYR A 126 -20.65 -7.94 1.13
CA TYR A 126 -21.58 -8.29 0.06
C TYR A 126 -22.64 -9.30 0.52
N ARG A 127 -22.25 -10.28 1.35
CA ARG A 127 -23.14 -11.31 1.90
C ARG A 127 -24.01 -10.78 3.02
N ASP A 128 -23.48 -9.93 3.89
CA ASP A 128 -24.25 -9.35 4.99
C ASP A 128 -24.84 -7.98 4.63
N ARG A 129 -25.80 -7.97 3.69
CA ARG A 129 -26.47 -6.73 3.24
C ARG A 129 -27.34 -6.08 4.32
N LEU A 130 -27.77 -6.84 5.32
CA LEU A 130 -28.67 -6.38 6.38
C LEU A 130 -27.92 -5.68 7.53
N ALA A 131 -26.64 -6.03 7.76
CA ALA A 131 -25.78 -5.36 8.73
C ALA A 131 -24.90 -4.24 8.13
N LYS A 132 -25.23 -3.77 6.92
CA LYS A 132 -24.46 -2.70 6.26
C LYS A 132 -24.63 -1.37 6.98
N ASP A 133 -23.62 -1.03 7.78
CA ASP A 133 -23.43 0.35 8.21
C ASP A 133 -22.77 1.17 7.10
N VAL A 134 -23.23 2.41 6.96
CA VAL A 134 -22.71 3.38 5.99
C VAL A 134 -21.23 3.64 6.25
N GLY A 135 -20.82 3.64 7.53
CA GLY A 135 -19.43 3.85 7.95
C GLY A 135 -18.47 2.78 7.42
N VAL A 136 -18.82 1.49 7.52
CA VAL A 136 -17.95 0.39 7.04
C VAL A 136 -17.85 0.42 5.51
N THR A 137 -18.94 0.74 4.81
CA THR A 137 -18.92 0.86 3.35
C THR A 137 -18.01 2.00 2.90
N PHE A 138 -18.09 3.16 3.56
CA PHE A 138 -17.19 4.28 3.28
C PHE A 138 -15.73 3.93 3.56
N TYR A 139 -15.44 3.25 4.67
CA TYR A 139 -14.10 2.75 4.98
C TYR A 139 -13.53 1.85 3.87
N VAL A 140 -14.29 0.84 3.44
CA VAL A 140 -13.85 -0.09 2.37
C VAL A 140 -13.65 0.65 1.06
N LEU A 141 -14.54 1.57 0.72
CA LEU A 141 -14.45 2.37 -0.51
C LEU A 141 -13.24 3.30 -0.49
N SER A 142 -13.00 4.03 0.61
CA SER A 142 -11.86 4.95 0.75
C SER A 142 -10.53 4.21 0.68
N MET A 143 -10.42 3.05 1.33
CA MET A 143 -9.23 2.21 1.24
C MET A 143 -8.99 1.68 -0.17
N GLY A 144 -10.04 1.30 -0.90
CA GLY A 144 -9.94 0.93 -2.31
C GLY A 144 -9.52 2.10 -3.20
N ALA A 145 -10.10 3.28 -2.99
CA ALA A 145 -9.76 4.49 -3.74
C ALA A 145 -8.29 4.91 -3.56
N TYR A 146 -7.78 4.85 -2.33
CA TYR A 146 -6.34 5.07 -2.04
C TYR A 146 -5.43 4.20 -2.92
N ARG A 147 -5.80 2.93 -3.12
CA ARG A 147 -5.05 2.00 -3.99
C ARG A 147 -5.14 2.36 -5.46
N CYS A 148 -6.34 2.70 -5.93
CA CYS A 148 -6.52 3.12 -7.32
C CYS A 148 -5.68 4.36 -7.63
N PHE A 149 -5.63 5.33 -6.73
CA PHE A 149 -4.77 6.51 -6.88
C PHE A 149 -3.27 6.15 -6.85
N TYR A 150 -2.85 5.24 -5.98
CA TYR A 150 -1.46 4.78 -5.95
C TYR A 150 -1.06 4.06 -7.25
N ALA A 151 -1.93 3.19 -7.76
CA ALA A 151 -1.73 2.52 -9.04
C ALA A 151 -1.71 3.51 -10.21
N ALA A 152 -2.61 4.50 -10.22
CA ALA A 152 -2.61 5.57 -11.21
C ALA A 152 -1.32 6.41 -11.16
N ASN A 153 -0.81 6.72 -9.97
CA ASN A 153 0.46 7.40 -9.80
C ASN A 153 1.65 6.57 -10.33
N TRP A 154 1.61 5.25 -10.15
CA TRP A 154 2.60 4.35 -10.75
C TRP A 154 2.54 4.35 -12.29
N ILE A 155 1.33 4.33 -12.86
CA ILE A 155 1.14 4.44 -14.32
C ILE A 155 1.66 5.80 -14.81
N TYR A 156 1.35 6.89 -14.12
CA TYR A 156 1.85 8.24 -14.46
C TYR A 156 3.38 8.30 -14.44
N LYS A 157 4.04 7.71 -13.45
CA LYS A 157 5.50 7.70 -13.35
C LYS A 157 6.16 6.82 -14.42
N LYS A 158 5.48 5.75 -14.87
CA LYS A 158 5.98 4.80 -15.86
C LYS A 158 5.53 5.13 -17.29
N ALA A 159 4.62 6.08 -17.46
CA ALA A 159 4.29 6.65 -18.76
C ALA A 159 5.58 7.30 -19.31
N PRO A 160 5.94 7.01 -20.57
CA PRO A 160 7.11 7.62 -21.18
C PRO A 160 6.91 9.14 -21.15
N TYR A 161 7.72 9.83 -20.33
CA TYR A 161 7.85 11.27 -20.42
C TYR A 161 8.35 11.58 -21.83
N ASP A 162 7.51 12.29 -22.59
CA ASP A 162 7.84 12.79 -23.89
C ASP A 162 9.20 13.52 -23.83
N ILE A 163 10.03 13.22 -24.82
CA ILE A 163 11.48 13.40 -24.89
C ILE A 163 11.87 14.90 -24.74
N HIS A 164 10.91 15.81 -24.84
CA HIS A 164 11.10 17.26 -24.75
C HIS A 164 11.33 17.81 -23.33
N THR A 165 10.84 17.16 -22.26
CA THR A 165 10.98 17.72 -20.89
C THR A 165 12.36 17.42 -20.28
N THR A 166 13.03 16.35 -20.72
CA THR A 166 14.33 15.91 -20.18
C THR A 166 15.47 16.86 -20.55
N TYR A 167 15.45 17.48 -21.73
CA TYR A 167 16.52 18.40 -22.15
C TYR A 167 16.46 19.75 -21.41
N VAL A 168 15.26 20.31 -21.21
CA VAL A 168 15.10 21.61 -20.54
C VAL A 168 15.44 21.56 -19.06
N VAL A 169 15.13 20.46 -18.36
CA VAL A 169 15.51 20.28 -16.95
C VAL A 169 17.02 20.04 -16.80
N SER A 170 17.64 19.34 -17.75
CA SER A 170 19.10 19.10 -17.75
C SER A 170 19.91 20.38 -18.05
N LEU A 171 19.41 21.23 -18.97
CA LEU A 171 19.98 22.55 -19.26
C LEU A 171 19.86 23.54 -18.09
N MET A 172 18.78 23.42 -17.29
CA MET A 172 18.55 24.31 -16.15
C MET A 172 19.26 23.84 -14.86
N ALA A 173 19.69 22.57 -14.81
CA ALA A 173 20.40 21.97 -13.67
C ALA A 173 21.93 21.98 -13.81
N MET A 174 22.50 22.48 -14.91
CA MET A 174 23.95 22.69 -14.99
C MET A 174 24.36 23.84 -14.06
N PRO A 175 25.32 23.61 -13.15
CA PRO A 175 25.89 24.70 -12.36
C PRO A 175 26.57 25.68 -13.31
N ALA A 176 26.24 26.97 -13.20
CA ALA A 176 26.97 28.04 -13.86
C ALA A 176 28.38 28.12 -13.27
N THR A 177 29.30 27.27 -13.74
CA THR A 177 30.73 27.40 -13.45
C THR A 177 31.31 28.51 -14.32
N PRO A 178 31.87 29.58 -13.73
CA PRO A 178 32.37 30.72 -14.47
C PRO A 178 33.78 30.40 -14.96
N ALA A 179 33.91 29.71 -16.09
CA ALA A 179 35.25 29.46 -16.65
C ALA A 179 35.35 29.32 -18.18
N ASP A 180 34.26 29.16 -18.95
CA ASP A 180 34.43 28.83 -20.39
C ASP A 180 33.47 29.56 -21.36
N ALA A 181 33.08 30.80 -21.02
CA ALA A 181 32.19 31.63 -21.82
C ALA A 181 32.68 31.99 -23.24
N SER A 182 33.90 31.62 -23.65
CA SER A 182 34.41 31.90 -25.00
C SER A 182 34.24 30.76 -26.00
N ARG A 183 33.94 29.54 -25.55
CA ARG A 183 33.80 28.37 -26.45
C ARG A 183 32.36 28.08 -26.87
N ASP A 184 31.40 28.45 -26.03
CA ASP A 184 29.98 28.13 -26.28
C ASP A 184 29.32 29.02 -27.34
N VAL A 185 29.82 30.23 -27.58
CA VAL A 185 29.25 31.14 -28.60
C VAL A 185 29.56 30.65 -30.02
N THR A 186 30.71 29.98 -30.24
CA THR A 186 31.09 29.45 -31.55
C THR A 186 30.26 28.23 -31.95
N VAL A 187 29.89 27.38 -31.00
CA VAL A 187 29.08 26.18 -31.25
C VAL A 187 27.61 26.56 -31.45
N LEU A 188 27.09 27.52 -30.68
CA LEU A 188 25.73 28.05 -30.89
C LEU A 188 25.58 28.75 -32.25
N GLY A 189 26.61 29.48 -32.69
CA GLY A 189 26.64 30.13 -34.01
C GLY A 189 26.72 29.15 -35.18
N LEU A 190 27.29 27.96 -34.97
CA LEU A 190 27.34 26.89 -35.99
C LEU A 190 26.01 26.15 -36.12
N LEU A 191 25.27 25.96 -35.03
CA LEU A 191 23.97 25.28 -35.06
C LEU A 191 22.84 26.15 -35.62
N LEU A 192 22.89 27.48 -35.41
CA LEU A 192 21.91 28.42 -36.00
C LEU A 192 22.11 28.67 -37.51
N ARG A 193 23.26 28.26 -38.07
CA ARG A 193 23.56 28.42 -39.51
C ARG A 193 23.25 27.17 -40.35
N ALA A 194 22.80 26.10 -39.70
CA ALA A 194 22.42 24.82 -40.31
C ALA A 194 20.90 24.57 -40.32
N SER A 195 20.10 25.61 -40.05
CA SER A 195 18.65 25.66 -40.24
C SER A 195 18.28 26.59 -41.39
#